data_AF-A0AAV1U785-F1
#
_entry.id   AF-A0AAV1U785-F1
#
_cell.length_a   1.000
_cell.length_b   1.000
_cell.length_c   1.000
_cell.angle_alpha   90.00
_cell.angle_beta   90.00
_cell.angle_gamma   90.00
#
_symmetry.space_group_name_H-M   'P 1'
#
loop_
_entity.id
_entity.type
_entity.pdbx_description
1 polymer ?
#
loop_
_entity_poly.entity_id
_entity_poly.type
_entity_poly.pdbx_seq_one_letter_code
_entity_poly.pdbx_strand_id
1 'polypeptide(L)' 'MHDPGKCPVEEFNNTIRQWCVPTKHAGMLPEKAEKMSNWDARQV' A
#
# COMPACT_ATOMS: atom_id res chain seq x y z
N MET A 1 -20.19 18.77 -10.58
CA MET A 1 -20.69 18.67 -9.20
C MET A 1 -19.75 17.71 -8.48
N HIS A 2 -18.93 18.21 -7.55
CA HIS A 2 -18.03 17.36 -6.74
C HIS A 2 -18.87 16.80 -5.60
N ASP A 3 -18.90 15.48 -5.45
CA ASP A 3 -19.71 14.79 -4.43
C ASP A 3 -19.12 15.07 -3.04
N PRO A 4 -19.79 15.84 -2.17
CA PRO A 4 -19.18 16.36 -0.93
C PRO A 4 -18.95 15.29 0.14
N GLY A 5 -19.41 14.06 -0.08
CA GLY A 5 -19.13 12.90 0.76
C GLY A 5 -18.04 11.96 0.23
N LYS A 6 -17.55 12.20 -0.99
CA LYS A 6 -16.54 11.35 -1.63
C LYS A 6 -15.30 12.17 -1.92
N CYS A 7 -14.56 12.45 -0.84
CA CYS A 7 -13.22 13.03 -0.93
C CYS A 7 -12.37 12.15 -1.86
N PRO A 8 -12.00 12.60 -3.08
CA PRO A 8 -11.23 11.81 -4.03
C PRO A 8 -9.86 11.44 -3.45
N VAL A 9 -9.38 12.26 -2.52
CA VAL A 9 -8.17 12.04 -1.74
C VAL A 9 -8.26 10.80 -0.85
N GLU A 10 -9.42 10.48 -0.28
CA GLU A 10 -9.58 9.28 0.56
C GLU A 10 -9.60 8.00 -0.29
N GLU A 11 -10.31 8.00 -1.41
CA GLU A 11 -10.27 6.89 -2.38
C GLU A 11 -8.86 6.70 -2.95
N PHE A 12 -8.15 7.80 -3.25
CA PHE A 12 -6.77 7.77 -3.72
C PHE A 12 -5.82 7.25 -2.64
N ASN A 13 -5.96 7.71 -1.39
CA ASN A 13 -5.18 7.22 -0.26
C ASN A 13 -5.47 5.74 0.02
N ASN A 14 -6.72 5.32 -0.02
CA ASN A 14 -7.12 3.92 0.14
C ASN A 14 -6.51 3.05 -0.96
N THR A 15 -6.49 3.54 -2.20
CA THR A 15 -5.86 2.85 -3.33
C THR A 15 -4.35 2.69 -3.09
N ILE A 16 -3.62 3.78 -2.80
CA ILE A 16 -2.17 3.71 -2.52
C ILE A 16 -1.88 2.78 -1.34
N ARG A 17 -2.70 2.86 -0.29
CA ARG A 17 -2.55 2.02 0.91
C ARG A 17 -2.75 0.54 0.59
N GLN A 18 -3.72 0.20 -0.26
CA GLN A 18 -3.94 -1.18 -0.73
C GLN A 18 -2.77 -1.71 -1.58
N TRP A 19 -2.12 -0.86 -2.38
CA TRP A 19 -0.92 -1.22 -3.15
C TRP A 19 0.31 -1.41 -2.27
N CYS A 20 0.37 -0.72 -1.13
CA CYS A 20 1.51 -0.82 -0.21
C CYS A 20 1.38 -1.98 0.78
N VAL A 21 0.25 -2.71 0.81
CA VAL A 21 0.07 -3.88 1.70
C VAL A 21 1.04 -4.98 1.25
N PRO A 22 2.12 -5.26 2.02
CA PRO A 22 3.19 -6.15 1.57
C PRO A 22 2.71 -7.59 1.38
N THR A 23 1.72 -8.01 2.17
CA THR A 23 1.14 -9.36 2.13
C THR A 23 0.39 -9.67 0.84
N LYS A 24 -0.08 -8.67 0.10
CA LYS A 24 -0.72 -8.89 -1.21
C LYS A 24 0.27 -9.20 -2.33
N HIS A 25 1.55 -8.95 -2.10
CA HIS A 25 2.62 -9.12 -3.08
C HIS A 25 3.68 -10.15 -2.65
N ALA A 26 3.42 -10.87 -1.56
CA ALA A 26 4.29 -11.95 -1.09
C ALA A 26 4.52 -12.99 -2.19
N GLY A 27 5.78 -13.31 -2.48
CA GLY A 27 6.21 -14.22 -3.53
C GLY A 27 6.18 -13.65 -4.95
N MET A 28 5.66 -12.43 -5.17
CA MET A 28 5.72 -11.76 -6.48
C MET A 28 7.03 -10.98 -6.67
N LEU A 29 7.68 -10.62 -5.57
CA LEU A 29 8.94 -9.89 -5.59
C LEU A 29 10.13 -10.84 -5.43
N PRO A 30 11.30 -10.51 -6.00
CA PRO A 30 12.53 -11.19 -5.66
C PRO A 30 12.79 -11.13 -4.15
N GLU A 31 13.31 -12.21 -3.57
CA GLU A 31 13.51 -12.38 -2.11
C GLU A 31 14.16 -11.15 -1.44
N LYS A 32 15.12 -10.51 -2.12
CA LYS A 32 15.80 -9.31 -1.63
C LYS A 32 14.85 -8.10 -1.47
N ALA A 33 13.97 -7.88 -2.44
CA ALA A 33 13.01 -6.78 -2.41
C ALA A 33 11.93 -7.00 -1.35
N GLU A 34 11.49 -8.25 -1.18
CA GLU A 34 10.52 -8.62 -0.16
C GLU A 34 11.10 -8.47 1.26
N LYS A 35 12.35 -8.87 1.48
CA LYS A 35 13.06 -8.66 2.76
C LYS A 35 13.22 -7.18 3.10
N MET A 36 13.51 -6.32 2.12
CA MET A 36 13.61 -4.86 2.33
C MET A 36 12.24 -4.25 2.68
N SER A 37 11.17 -4.64 1.97
CA SER A 37 9.81 -4.16 2.26
C SER A 37 9.33 -4.58 3.66
N ASN A 38 9.65 -5.80 4.09
CA ASN A 38 9.29 -6.31 5.42
C ASN A 38 10.14 -5.71 6.56
N TRP A 39 11.39 -5.32 6.28
CA TRP A 39 12.24 -4.64 7.26
C TRP A 39 11.69 -3.25 7.61
N ASP A 40 11.25 -2.49 6.61
CA ASP A 40 10.65 -1.16 6.78
C ASP A 40 9.32 -1.24 7.56
N ALA A 41 8.49 -2.25 7.25
CA ALA A 41 7.23 -2.50 7.94
C ALA A 41 7.36 -2.95 9.41
N ARG A 42 8.54 -3.40 9.85
CA ARG A 42 8.82 -3.83 11.24
C ARG A 42 9.40 -2.71 12.12
N GLN A 43 9.74 -1.56 11.55
CA GLN A 43 10.34 -0.43 12.27
C GLN A 43 9.31 0.65 12.67
N VAL A 44 8.02 0.41 12.41
CA VAL A 44 6.88 1.26 12.82
C VAL A 44 6.07 0.64 13.96
#